data_AF-F2FAX4-F1
#
_entry.id   AF-F2FAX4-F1
#
_cell.length_a   1.000
_cell.length_b   1.000
_cell.length_c   1.000
_cell.angle_alpha   90.00
_cell.angle_beta   90.00
_cell.angle_gamma   90.00
#
_symmetry.space_group_name_H-M   'P 1'
#
loop_
_entity.id
_entity.type
_entity.pdbx_description
1 polymer ?
#
loop_
_entity_poly.entity_id
_entity_poly.type
_entity_poly.pdbx_seq_one_letter_code
_entity_poly.pdbx_strand_id
1 'polypeptide(L)'
;MNKQLTAVILGAVLAVPSLAQADPLADMYFNNSNPTLTPQERAAIDLAKQWSAGNQTGMRPVAGRNGTVNFLYGAQQPSIVCAVLQVCDVALQAGEMVNSIHLGDTARWTVEPAITGSGANEVQHLIIKPMDVGLETSLIVTTNRRTYHLRLRSHRTEYMPSVAFTYPEDALAKWDSIQRRETQQREQGTIPTTGEYLGNLSFDYDVSGSASWKPVRVYNDGQKTIIEMPRAMAQTEAPTLLVVRRDGGLFREAETVMVNYRIQGERYIVDTVFDKAILIAGVGGNQDRVTITRGN
;
A
#
# COMPACT_ATOMS: atom_id res chain seq x y z
N MET A 1 68.58 -58.39 -8.64
CA MET A 1 68.57 -58.31 -7.15
C MET A 1 69.18 -56.96 -6.80
N ASN A 2 68.52 -55.99 -6.18
CA ASN A 2 67.43 -55.99 -5.21
C ASN A 2 66.55 -54.74 -5.37
N LYS A 3 65.24 -54.92 -5.19
CA LYS A 3 64.24 -53.85 -5.04
C LYS A 3 64.40 -53.25 -3.64
N GLN A 4 64.40 -51.92 -3.53
CA GLN A 4 64.20 -51.19 -2.28
C GLN A 4 62.93 -50.34 -2.47
N LEU A 5 61.85 -50.75 -1.81
CA LEU A 5 60.61 -49.98 -1.71
C LEU A 5 60.83 -48.82 -0.74
N THR A 6 60.62 -47.58 -1.19
CA THR A 6 60.50 -46.41 -0.33
C THR A 6 59.02 -46.10 -0.18
N ALA A 7 58.48 -46.30 1.02
CA ALA A 7 57.10 -46.03 1.36
C ALA A 7 56.87 -44.51 1.48
N VAL A 8 55.88 -43.99 0.74
CA VAL A 8 55.37 -42.63 0.88
C VAL A 8 54.39 -42.61 2.05
N ILE A 9 54.78 -41.99 3.17
CA ILE A 9 53.87 -41.70 4.28
C ILE A 9 53.09 -40.43 3.91
N LEU A 10 51.82 -40.60 3.57
CA LEU A 10 50.86 -39.52 3.34
C LEU A 10 50.48 -38.93 4.70
N GLY A 11 51.04 -37.77 5.05
CA GLY A 11 50.67 -37.04 6.25
C GLY A 11 49.26 -36.47 6.14
N ALA A 12 48.31 -37.04 6.87
CA ALA A 12 46.97 -36.49 7.02
C ALA A 12 47.05 -35.21 7.88
N VAL A 13 46.87 -34.04 7.25
CA VAL A 13 46.67 -32.77 7.96
C VAL A 13 45.25 -32.78 8.54
N LEU A 14 45.15 -33.10 9.83
CA LEU A 14 43.91 -32.91 10.59
C LEU A 14 43.71 -31.40 10.79
N ALA A 15 42.71 -30.84 10.09
CA ALA A 15 42.24 -29.49 10.36
C ALA A 15 41.56 -29.48 11.74
N VAL A 16 42.26 -28.94 12.74
CA VAL A 16 41.67 -28.67 14.06
C VAL A 16 40.74 -27.47 13.89
N PRO A 17 39.44 -27.57 14.21
CA PRO A 17 38.58 -26.41 14.23
C PRO A 17 39.09 -25.46 15.33
N SER A 18 39.40 -24.23 14.96
CA SER A 18 39.74 -23.15 15.88
C SER A 18 38.53 -22.90 16.79
N LEU A 19 38.54 -23.50 17.99
CA LEU A 19 37.68 -23.07 19.08
C LEU A 19 38.00 -21.60 19.34
N ALA A 20 36.97 -20.75 19.26
CA ALA A 20 37.07 -19.36 19.70
C ALA A 20 37.68 -19.36 21.10
N GLN A 21 38.87 -18.76 21.26
CA GLN A 21 39.49 -18.62 22.56
C GLN A 21 38.54 -17.80 23.44
N ALA A 22 37.97 -18.46 24.44
CA ALA A 22 37.22 -17.82 25.50
C ALA A 22 38.13 -16.75 26.13
N ASP A 23 37.56 -15.57 26.37
CA ASP A 23 38.27 -14.49 27.05
C ASP A 23 38.58 -14.96 28.49
N PRO A 24 39.85 -15.16 28.88
CA PRO A 24 40.20 -15.71 30.18
C PRO A 24 39.67 -14.88 31.36
N LEU A 25 39.39 -13.60 31.11
CA LEU A 25 38.75 -12.73 32.08
C LEU A 25 37.25 -13.02 32.20
N ALA A 26 36.56 -13.30 31.10
CA ALA A 26 35.13 -13.62 31.11
C ALA A 26 34.84 -14.92 31.88
N ASP A 27 35.70 -15.94 31.74
CA ASP A 27 35.59 -17.22 32.46
C ASP A 27 35.77 -17.08 33.99
N MET A 28 36.34 -15.97 34.46
CA MET A 28 36.38 -15.65 35.90
C MET A 28 35.08 -15.02 36.41
N TYR A 29 34.30 -14.36 35.55
CA TYR A 29 33.05 -13.68 35.92
C TYR A 29 31.80 -14.53 35.65
N PHE A 30 31.85 -15.43 34.67
CA PHE A 30 30.71 -16.26 34.27
C PHE A 30 30.91 -17.73 34.64
N ASN A 31 29.82 -18.45 34.88
CA ASN A 31 29.87 -19.88 35.10
C ASN A 31 30.15 -20.61 33.77
N ASN A 32 31.14 -21.50 33.78
CA ASN A 32 31.56 -22.29 32.62
C ASN A 32 30.59 -23.43 32.24
N SER A 33 29.48 -23.55 32.97
CA SER A 33 28.51 -24.63 32.82
C SER A 33 27.22 -24.10 32.18
N ASN A 34 26.97 -24.48 30.93
CA ASN A 34 25.70 -24.13 30.26
C ASN A 34 24.60 -25.12 30.63
N PRO A 35 23.35 -24.66 30.84
CA PRO A 35 22.22 -25.56 31.04
C PRO A 35 21.97 -26.40 29.78
N THR A 36 21.53 -27.64 29.97
CA THR A 36 21.12 -28.50 28.87
C THR A 36 19.78 -28.00 28.32
N LEU A 37 19.80 -27.45 27.11
CA LEU A 37 18.59 -26.98 26.45
C LEU A 37 17.64 -28.14 26.14
N THR A 38 16.36 -27.96 26.44
CA THR A 38 15.26 -28.82 26.02
C THR A 38 15.09 -28.79 24.49
N PRO A 39 14.42 -29.80 23.89
CA PRO A 39 14.12 -29.78 22.45
C PRO A 39 13.33 -28.53 22.01
N GLN A 40 12.39 -28.06 22.84
CA GLN A 40 11.61 -26.85 22.57
C GLN A 40 12.49 -25.58 22.56
N GLU A 41 13.38 -25.43 23.54
CA GLU A 41 14.29 -24.28 23.61
C GLU A 41 15.26 -24.24 22.43
N ARG A 42 15.78 -25.41 22.01
CA ARG A 42 16.62 -25.49 20.81
C ARG A 42 15.87 -25.04 19.56
N ALA A 43 14.65 -25.54 19.37
CA ALA A 43 13.81 -25.13 18.24
C ALA A 43 13.52 -23.62 18.25
N ALA A 44 13.24 -23.03 19.41
CA ALA A 44 13.04 -21.60 19.55
C ALA A 44 14.31 -20.79 19.22
N ILE A 45 15.47 -21.24 19.70
CA ILE A 45 16.77 -20.64 19.38
C ILE A 45 17.07 -20.74 17.88
N ASP A 46 16.74 -21.86 17.24
CA ASP A 46 16.95 -22.05 15.80
C ASP A 46 16.08 -21.09 14.98
N LEU A 47 14.84 -20.84 15.38
CA LEU A 47 13.99 -19.81 14.78
C LEU A 47 14.61 -18.41 14.95
N ALA A 48 15.09 -18.08 16.14
CA ALA A 48 15.75 -16.80 16.40
C ALA A 48 17.03 -16.63 15.57
N LYS A 49 17.83 -17.71 15.44
CA LYS A 49 19.02 -17.74 14.60
C LYS A 49 18.69 -17.49 13.14
N GLN A 50 17.65 -18.12 12.61
CA GLN A 50 17.18 -17.89 11.23
C GLN A 50 16.81 -16.43 10.98
N TRP A 51 16.10 -15.81 11.92
CA TRP A 51 15.75 -14.39 11.81
C TRP A 51 16.98 -13.46 11.95
N SER A 52 17.95 -13.82 12.81
CA SER A 52 19.16 -13.03 13.09
C SER A 52 20.25 -13.13 12.02
N ALA A 53 20.39 -14.30 11.38
CA ALA A 53 21.45 -14.52 10.40
C ALA A 53 21.21 -13.70 9.13
N GLY A 54 19.95 -13.28 8.92
CA GLY A 54 19.40 -13.15 7.58
C GLY A 54 19.55 -14.50 6.87
N ASN A 55 18.67 -14.84 5.95
CA ASN A 55 19.08 -15.92 5.05
C ASN A 55 20.43 -15.49 4.41
N GLN A 56 21.34 -16.41 4.08
CA GLN A 56 22.53 -16.06 3.29
C GLN A 56 22.14 -15.46 1.90
N THR A 57 20.85 -15.55 1.56
CA THR A 57 20.09 -14.94 0.46
C THR A 57 19.06 -13.90 0.92
N GLY A 58 19.16 -13.42 2.16
CA GLY A 58 18.25 -12.49 2.80
C GLY A 58 18.12 -11.20 2.03
N MET A 59 17.05 -10.45 2.32
CA MET A 59 16.70 -9.28 1.54
C MET A 59 17.84 -8.27 1.60
N ARG A 60 18.49 -8.04 0.45
CA ARG A 60 19.64 -7.17 0.36
C ARG A 60 19.22 -5.74 0.74
N PRO A 61 20.02 -5.04 1.55
CA PRO A 61 19.76 -3.63 1.77
C PRO A 61 19.81 -2.89 0.44
N VAL A 62 18.95 -1.89 0.30
CA VAL A 62 18.81 -1.10 -0.92
C VAL A 62 19.52 0.24 -0.72
N ALA A 63 20.19 0.74 -1.76
CA ALA A 63 20.75 2.08 -1.72
C ALA A 63 19.63 3.14 -1.66
N GLY A 64 19.66 3.94 -0.61
CA GLY A 64 18.83 5.12 -0.42
C GLY A 64 19.46 6.38 -1.03
N ARG A 65 18.81 7.52 -0.80
CA ARG A 65 19.34 8.83 -1.22
C ARG A 65 20.57 9.19 -0.38
N ASN A 66 21.50 9.94 -0.95
CA ASN A 66 22.70 10.43 -0.26
C ASN A 66 23.58 9.33 0.37
N GLY A 67 23.58 8.12 -0.19
CA GLY A 67 24.41 7.02 0.31
C GLY A 67 23.84 6.31 1.55
N THR A 68 22.59 6.60 1.94
CA THR A 68 21.91 5.88 3.01
C THR A 68 21.72 4.41 2.65
N VAL A 69 21.90 3.51 3.60
CA VAL A 69 21.63 2.08 3.45
C VAL A 69 20.23 1.78 4.01
N ASN A 70 19.30 1.34 3.16
CA ASN A 70 17.93 1.07 3.56
C ASN A 70 17.71 -0.43 3.85
N PHE A 71 17.27 -0.75 5.05
CA PHE A 71 16.80 -2.09 5.42
C PHE A 71 15.27 -2.17 5.37
N LEU A 72 14.70 -3.32 4.98
CA LEU A 72 13.26 -3.52 5.16
C LEU A 72 12.98 -3.83 6.63
N TYR A 73 12.14 -3.01 7.27
CA TYR A 73 11.72 -3.25 8.64
C TYR A 73 10.94 -4.58 8.75
N GLY A 74 11.19 -5.33 9.82
CA GLY A 74 10.49 -6.59 10.13
C GLY A 74 10.95 -7.83 9.34
N ALA A 75 11.71 -7.68 8.25
CA ALA A 75 12.11 -8.81 7.41
C ALA A 75 13.16 -9.73 8.05
N GLN A 76 14.15 -9.14 8.72
CA GLN A 76 15.27 -9.83 9.38
C GLN A 76 15.91 -8.89 10.40
N GLN A 77 16.79 -9.41 11.26
CA GLN A 77 17.60 -8.56 12.15
C GLN A 77 18.65 -7.79 11.32
N PRO A 78 18.60 -6.45 11.28
CA PRO A 78 19.62 -5.66 10.60
C PRO A 78 20.95 -5.73 11.36
N SER A 79 22.04 -6.00 10.63
CA SER A 79 23.40 -5.92 11.15
C SER A 79 24.05 -4.61 10.70
N ILE A 80 24.21 -3.68 11.63
CA ILE A 80 24.83 -2.37 11.39
C ILE A 80 26.32 -2.47 11.66
N VAL A 81 27.12 -2.12 10.65
CA VAL A 81 28.58 -2.13 10.75
C VAL A 81 29.07 -0.71 10.98
N CYS A 82 29.78 -0.50 12.08
CA CYS A 82 30.36 0.78 12.46
C CYS A 82 31.87 0.68 12.57
N ALA A 83 32.58 1.77 12.30
CA ALA A 83 34.04 1.82 12.45
C ALA A 83 34.42 2.64 13.67
N VAL A 84 35.54 2.25 14.30
CA VAL A 84 36.21 3.10 15.28
C VAL A 84 36.62 4.42 14.63
N LEU A 85 36.60 5.51 15.40
CA LEU A 85 36.85 6.88 14.93
C LEU A 85 35.85 7.39 13.86
N GLN A 86 34.79 6.63 13.58
CA GLN A 86 33.68 7.04 12.73
C GLN A 86 32.38 6.96 13.53
N VAL A 87 31.33 7.54 12.97
CA VAL A 87 29.99 7.56 13.55
C VAL A 87 29.03 6.92 12.56
N CYS A 88 28.16 6.06 13.07
CA CYS A 88 27.01 5.56 12.31
C CYS A 88 25.77 6.34 12.69
N ASP A 89 25.05 6.85 11.69
CA ASP A 89 23.73 7.43 11.87
C ASP A 89 22.66 6.40 11.48
N VAL A 90 21.70 6.14 12.38
CA VAL A 90 20.50 5.36 12.08
C VAL A 90 19.27 6.27 12.20
N ALA A 91 18.69 6.63 11.06
CA ALA A 91 17.48 7.44 10.97
C ALA A 91 16.22 6.56 11.09
N LEU A 92 15.32 6.94 12.00
CA LEU A 92 14.01 6.33 12.17
C LEU A 92 12.96 6.96 11.24
N GLN A 93 11.71 6.49 11.31
CA GLN A 93 10.63 7.06 10.50
C GLN A 93 10.35 8.51 10.92
N ALA A 94 10.02 9.37 9.96
CA ALA A 94 9.53 10.72 10.27
C ALA A 94 8.26 10.67 11.14
N GLY A 95 8.23 11.47 12.20
CA GLY A 95 7.18 11.53 13.21
C GLY A 95 7.16 10.35 14.19
N GLU A 96 8.25 9.58 14.26
CA GLU A 96 8.46 8.53 15.26
C GLU A 96 9.25 9.10 16.46
N MET A 97 8.84 8.77 17.68
CA MET A 97 9.49 9.23 18.91
C MET A 97 10.09 8.05 19.66
N VAL A 98 11.36 8.17 20.05
CA VAL A 98 12.06 7.14 20.84
C VAL A 98 11.61 7.21 22.29
N ASN A 99 11.22 6.06 22.85
CA ASN A 99 10.83 5.91 24.24
C ASN A 99 11.97 5.39 25.11
N SER A 100 12.65 4.32 24.66
CA SER A 100 13.79 3.74 25.38
C SER A 100 14.81 3.11 24.45
N ILE A 101 16.05 3.05 24.93
CA ILE A 101 17.20 2.44 24.26
C ILE A 101 17.83 1.43 25.22
N HIS A 102 18.03 0.20 24.77
CA HIS A 102 18.67 -0.87 25.53
C HIS A 102 19.83 -1.45 24.72
N LEU A 103 21.04 -1.32 25.25
CA LEU A 103 22.28 -1.72 24.61
C LEU A 103 22.92 -2.86 25.40
N GLY A 104 23.35 -3.92 24.72
CA GLY A 104 23.92 -5.10 25.37
C GLY A 104 25.32 -4.87 25.97
N ASP A 105 26.15 -4.07 25.30
CA ASP A 105 27.49 -3.69 25.77
C ASP A 105 27.56 -2.17 25.91
N THR A 106 27.27 -1.66 27.11
CA THR A 106 27.32 -0.22 27.40
C THR A 106 28.72 0.29 27.73
N ALA A 107 29.70 -0.60 27.92
CA ALA A 107 31.06 -0.22 28.29
C ALA A 107 31.87 0.21 27.07
N ARG A 108 31.62 -0.40 25.91
CA ARG A 108 32.39 -0.18 24.68
C ARG A 108 31.58 0.37 23.52
N TRP A 109 30.29 0.63 23.75
CA TRP A 109 29.42 1.27 22.77
C TRP A 109 28.66 2.43 23.41
N THR A 110 28.49 3.48 22.61
CA THR A 110 27.72 4.66 22.97
C THR A 110 26.64 4.90 21.91
N VAL A 111 25.45 5.28 22.35
CA VAL A 111 24.31 5.61 21.50
C VAL A 111 23.73 6.92 21.99
N GLU A 112 23.74 7.93 21.14
CA GLU A 112 23.22 9.26 21.44
C GLU A 112 22.02 9.58 20.53
N PRO A 113 20.88 10.03 21.06
CA PRO A 113 19.77 10.46 20.24
C PRO A 113 20.07 11.83 19.61
N ALA A 114 19.69 12.00 18.35
CA ALA A 114 19.73 13.26 17.63
C ALA A 114 18.43 13.49 16.85
N ILE A 115 18.15 14.74 16.47
CA ILE A 115 16.88 15.11 15.83
C ILE A 115 17.17 15.96 14.60
N THR A 116 16.50 15.66 13.49
CA THR A 116 16.48 16.48 12.28
C THR A 116 15.06 16.91 11.96
N GLY A 117 14.87 18.20 11.63
CA GLY A 117 13.56 18.74 11.27
C GLY A 117 12.71 19.12 12.49
N SER A 118 11.40 19.27 12.30
CA SER A 118 10.47 19.67 13.35
C SER A 118 9.03 19.25 13.03
N GLY A 119 8.22 19.02 14.06
CA GLY A 119 6.79 18.71 13.93
C GLY A 119 6.53 17.35 13.29
N ALA A 120 5.58 17.26 12.36
CA ALA A 120 5.20 15.99 11.73
C ALA A 120 6.31 15.36 10.86
N ASN A 121 7.31 16.15 10.46
CA ASN A 121 8.46 15.69 9.66
C ASN A 121 9.74 15.53 10.49
N GLU A 122 9.64 15.60 11.83
CA GLU A 122 10.77 15.37 12.72
C GLU A 122 11.28 13.93 12.56
N VAL A 123 12.59 13.77 12.37
CA VAL A 123 13.25 12.47 12.26
C VAL A 123 14.15 12.30 13.47
N GLN A 124 13.95 11.22 14.22
CA GLN A 124 14.83 10.81 15.30
C GLN A 124 15.99 9.97 14.73
N HIS A 125 17.20 10.31 15.12
CA HIS A 125 18.45 9.69 14.71
C HIS A 125 19.10 9.02 15.92
N LEU A 126 19.73 7.88 15.68
CA LEU A 126 20.55 7.18 16.68
C LEU A 126 21.99 7.23 16.22
N ILE A 127 22.79 7.99 16.96
CA ILE A 127 24.20 8.20 16.69
C ILE A 127 24.99 7.14 17.45
N ILE A 128 25.53 6.15 16.71
CA ILE A 128 26.17 4.97 17.28
C ILE A 128 27.68 5.06 17.09
N LYS A 129 28.42 4.91 18.19
CA LYS A 129 29.89 4.95 18.21
C LYS A 129 30.49 3.77 18.98
N PRO A 130 31.29 2.91 18.31
CA PRO A 130 32.08 1.88 18.98
C PRO A 130 33.39 2.46 19.53
N MET A 131 33.86 1.89 20.63
CA MET A 131 35.14 2.27 21.27
C MET A 131 36.31 1.37 20.88
N ASP A 132 36.03 0.17 20.36
CA ASP A 132 37.05 -0.80 19.95
C ASP A 132 36.62 -1.57 18.69
N VAL A 133 37.54 -2.29 18.05
CA VAL A 133 37.33 -3.10 16.85
C VAL A 133 36.95 -4.54 17.18
N GLY A 134 36.21 -5.22 16.30
CA GLY A 134 35.86 -6.63 16.48
C GLY A 134 34.80 -6.87 17.57
N LEU A 135 34.09 -5.83 17.99
CA LEU A 135 32.99 -5.91 18.93
C LEU A 135 31.73 -6.36 18.22
N GLU A 136 30.91 -7.12 18.93
CA GLU A 136 29.58 -7.50 18.49
C GLU A 136 28.61 -7.39 19.67
N THR A 137 27.50 -6.68 19.48
CA THR A 137 26.48 -6.53 20.53
C THR A 137 25.09 -6.34 19.93
N SER A 138 24.07 -6.32 20.78
CA SER A 138 22.68 -6.07 20.43
C SER A 138 22.24 -4.68 20.88
N LEU A 139 21.35 -4.07 20.11
CA LEU A 139 20.69 -2.81 20.41
C LEU A 139 19.18 -2.97 20.19
N ILE A 140 18.39 -2.64 21.22
CA ILE A 140 16.94 -2.60 21.15
C ILE A 140 16.49 -1.16 21.35
N VAL A 141 15.66 -0.67 20.44
CA VAL A 141 15.10 0.68 20.51
C VAL A 141 13.59 0.58 20.46
N THR A 142 12.91 1.10 21.48
CA THR A 142 11.46 1.15 21.53
C THR A 142 10.98 2.55 21.19
N THR A 143 9.91 2.66 20.42
CA THR A 143 9.32 3.92 19.99
C THR A 143 7.83 3.95 20.23
N ASN A 144 7.18 5.07 19.94
CA ASN A 144 5.72 5.19 19.95
C ASN A 144 5.02 4.37 18.86
N ARG A 145 5.75 3.82 17.87
CA ARG A 145 5.18 3.04 16.76
C ARG A 145 5.60 1.57 16.77
N ARG A 146 6.86 1.28 17.12
CA ARG A 146 7.46 -0.05 16.91
C ARG A 146 8.72 -0.27 17.74
N THR A 147 9.30 -1.46 17.62
CA THR A 147 10.55 -1.85 18.30
C THR A 147 11.58 -2.31 17.29
N TYR A 148 12.74 -1.69 17.31
CA TYR A 148 13.89 -2.09 16.49
C TYR A 148 14.78 -3.02 17.28
N HIS A 149 15.15 -4.13 16.65
CA HIS A 149 16.13 -5.07 17.16
C HIS A 149 17.29 -5.09 16.18
N LEU A 150 18.42 -4.52 16.59
CA LEU A 150 19.58 -4.31 15.75
C LEU A 150 20.76 -5.11 16.30
N ARG A 151 21.59 -5.63 15.40
CA ARG A 151 22.90 -6.18 15.72
C ARG A 151 23.95 -5.15 15.34
N LEU A 152 24.86 -4.86 16.24
CA LEU A 152 25.95 -3.91 16.02
C LEU A 152 27.26 -4.68 15.88
N ARG A 153 28.05 -4.32 14.88
CA ARG A 153 29.39 -4.88 14.64
C ARG A 153 30.38 -3.73 14.51
N SER A 154 31.49 -3.81 15.22
CA SER A 154 32.58 -2.85 15.04
C SER A 154 33.66 -3.38 14.11
N HIS A 155 34.13 -2.51 13.23
CA HIS A 155 35.16 -2.79 12.25
C HIS A 155 36.25 -1.71 12.32
N ARG A 156 37.41 -1.96 11.72
CA ARG A 156 38.55 -1.02 11.77
C ARG A 156 38.38 0.16 10.81
N THR A 157 37.84 -0.08 9.62
CA THR A 157 37.78 0.90 8.52
C THR A 157 36.40 1.00 7.88
N GLU A 158 35.80 -0.13 7.51
CA GLU A 158 34.45 -0.20 6.94
C GLU A 158 33.35 0.22 7.92
N TYR A 159 32.41 1.03 7.45
CA TYR A 159 31.24 1.43 8.22
C TYR A 159 30.08 1.86 7.33
N MET A 160 28.88 1.91 7.91
CA MET A 160 27.68 2.44 7.28
C MET A 160 27.45 3.87 7.82
N PRO A 161 27.74 4.93 7.05
CA PRO A 161 27.64 6.31 7.55
C PRO A 161 26.19 6.69 7.87
N SER A 162 25.24 6.19 7.08
CA SER A 162 23.83 6.51 7.20
C SER A 162 22.99 5.26 6.91
N VAL A 163 22.07 4.96 7.82
CA VAL A 163 21.16 3.81 7.75
C VAL A 163 19.73 4.30 7.95
N ALA A 164 18.80 3.77 7.17
CA ALA A 164 17.38 4.00 7.38
C ALA A 164 16.58 2.73 7.11
N PHE A 165 15.27 2.81 7.34
CA PHE A 165 14.35 1.70 7.15
C PHE A 165 13.25 2.04 6.14
N THR A 166 12.87 1.01 5.38
CA THR A 166 11.67 1.03 4.53
C THR A 166 10.55 0.30 5.25
N TYR A 167 9.36 0.90 5.25
CA TYR A 167 8.18 0.41 5.96
C TYR A 167 7.08 0.03 4.96
N PRO A 168 6.87 -1.27 4.68
CA PRO A 168 5.85 -1.70 3.73
C PRO A 168 4.42 -1.39 4.20
N GLU A 169 4.19 -1.35 5.52
CA GLU A 169 2.88 -1.06 6.10
C GLU A 169 2.39 0.36 5.79
N ASP A 170 3.30 1.34 5.68
CA ASP A 170 2.95 2.72 5.35
C ASP A 170 2.40 2.86 3.93
N ALA A 171 2.96 2.07 2.99
CA ALA A 171 2.51 2.10 1.61
C ALA A 171 1.06 1.62 1.53
N LEU A 172 0.76 0.50 2.20
CA LEU A 172 -0.61 -0.05 2.28
C LEU A 172 -1.57 0.95 2.93
N ALA A 173 -1.20 1.54 4.07
CA ALA A 173 -2.04 2.53 4.75
C ALA A 173 -2.32 3.76 3.89
N LYS A 174 -1.34 4.23 3.10
CA LYS A 174 -1.53 5.32 2.15
C LYS A 174 -2.51 4.94 1.04
N TRP A 175 -2.37 3.76 0.44
CA TRP A 175 -3.32 3.28 -0.57
C TRP A 175 -4.74 3.20 -0.03
N ASP A 176 -4.91 2.62 1.16
CA ASP A 176 -6.21 2.54 1.83
C ASP A 176 -6.80 3.92 2.09
N SER A 177 -5.99 4.90 2.52
CA SER A 177 -6.46 6.27 2.76
C SER A 177 -6.91 6.97 1.46
N ILE A 178 -6.20 6.74 0.36
CA ILE A 178 -6.55 7.29 -0.96
C ILE A 178 -7.88 6.68 -1.42
N GLN A 179 -8.00 5.34 -1.34
CA GLN A 179 -9.22 4.64 -1.71
C GLN A 179 -10.42 5.12 -0.87
N ARG A 180 -10.26 5.25 0.45
CA ARG A 180 -11.32 5.78 1.33
C ARG A 180 -11.73 7.20 0.95
N ARG A 181 -10.78 8.06 0.59
CA ARG A 181 -11.09 9.43 0.15
C ARG A 181 -11.87 9.42 -1.16
N GLU A 182 -11.47 8.58 -2.11
CA GLU A 182 -12.18 8.43 -3.39
C GLU A 182 -13.60 7.89 -3.19
N THR A 183 -13.79 6.87 -2.35
CA THR A 183 -15.13 6.34 -2.06
C THR A 183 -15.99 7.39 -1.35
N GLN A 184 -15.45 8.12 -0.36
CA GLN A 184 -16.17 9.19 0.33
C GLN A 184 -16.58 10.33 -0.62
N GLN A 185 -15.68 10.75 -1.51
CA GLN A 185 -16.01 11.75 -2.52
C GLN A 185 -17.09 11.26 -3.47
N ARG A 186 -17.02 9.98 -3.88
CA ARG A 186 -18.04 9.37 -4.74
C ARG A 186 -19.39 9.25 -4.04
N GLU A 187 -19.42 8.86 -2.77
CA GLU A 187 -20.62 8.81 -1.94
C GLU A 187 -21.24 10.20 -1.78
N GLN A 188 -20.45 11.23 -1.48
CA GLN A 188 -20.91 12.63 -1.39
C GLN A 188 -21.47 13.14 -2.72
N GLY A 189 -20.88 12.72 -3.84
CA GLY A 189 -21.34 13.04 -5.18
C GLY A 189 -22.47 12.13 -5.69
N THR A 190 -22.95 11.16 -4.91
CA THR A 190 -24.04 10.26 -5.31
C THR A 190 -25.35 10.71 -4.69
N ILE A 191 -26.41 10.81 -5.49
CA ILE A 191 -27.73 11.20 -4.98
C ILE A 191 -28.26 10.07 -4.09
N PRO A 192 -28.51 10.28 -2.78
CA PRO A 192 -28.85 9.19 -1.85
C PRO A 192 -30.15 8.45 -2.21
N THR A 193 -31.11 9.16 -2.81
CA THR A 193 -32.44 8.62 -3.13
C THR A 193 -32.43 7.73 -4.38
N THR A 194 -31.54 8.03 -5.32
CA THR A 194 -31.62 7.51 -6.68
C THR A 194 -30.34 6.77 -7.13
N GLY A 195 -29.23 6.98 -6.41
CA GLY A 195 -27.99 6.23 -6.57
C GLY A 195 -27.12 6.67 -7.74
N GLU A 196 -27.50 7.70 -8.50
CA GLU A 196 -26.67 8.21 -9.60
C GLU A 196 -25.58 9.15 -9.09
N TYR A 197 -24.39 8.99 -9.66
CA TYR A 197 -23.23 9.82 -9.37
C TYR A 197 -23.27 11.10 -10.20
N LEU A 198 -23.38 12.25 -9.54
CA LEU A 198 -23.49 13.59 -10.13
C LEU A 198 -22.35 13.91 -11.09
N GLY A 199 -21.14 13.39 -10.85
CA GLY A 199 -19.96 13.69 -11.66
C GLY A 199 -20.01 13.13 -13.10
N ASN A 200 -20.93 12.20 -13.40
CA ASN A 200 -21.07 11.59 -14.72
C ASN A 200 -22.39 11.96 -15.43
N LEU A 201 -23.19 12.87 -14.87
CA LEU A 201 -24.48 13.23 -15.45
C LEU A 201 -24.29 14.23 -16.61
N SER A 202 -24.76 13.85 -17.80
CA SER A 202 -24.89 14.75 -18.96
C SER A 202 -26.34 15.17 -19.11
N PHE A 203 -26.59 16.49 -19.07
CA PHE A 203 -27.90 17.12 -19.20
C PHE A 203 -28.17 17.65 -20.62
N ASP A 204 -27.35 17.24 -21.59
CA ASP A 204 -27.36 17.76 -22.96
C ASP A 204 -28.50 17.13 -23.75
N TYR A 205 -29.74 17.47 -23.39
CA TYR A 205 -30.96 17.03 -24.05
C TYR A 205 -31.93 18.19 -24.24
N ASP A 206 -32.43 18.33 -25.47
CA ASP A 206 -33.53 19.20 -25.81
C ASP A 206 -34.86 18.43 -25.84
N VAL A 207 -35.91 19.06 -25.33
CA VAL A 207 -37.25 18.47 -25.24
C VAL A 207 -38.25 19.37 -25.95
N SER A 208 -38.79 18.88 -27.06
CA SER A 208 -39.74 19.58 -27.93
C SER A 208 -41.13 18.94 -27.89
N GLY A 209 -42.18 19.77 -27.88
CA GLY A 209 -43.58 19.35 -27.75
C GLY A 209 -44.36 20.24 -26.77
N SER A 210 -45.69 20.17 -26.85
CA SER A 210 -46.62 21.02 -26.09
C SER A 210 -47.56 20.25 -25.15
N ALA A 211 -47.35 18.94 -25.00
CA ALA A 211 -48.19 18.11 -24.14
C ALA A 211 -48.08 18.52 -22.66
N SER A 212 -49.17 18.40 -21.90
CA SER A 212 -49.20 18.72 -20.47
C SER A 212 -48.26 17.84 -19.63
N TRP A 213 -47.96 16.65 -20.13
CA TRP A 213 -47.05 15.67 -19.54
C TRP A 213 -45.61 15.79 -20.04
N LYS A 214 -45.24 16.88 -20.73
CA LYS A 214 -43.87 17.11 -21.22
C LYS A 214 -42.83 16.92 -20.10
N PRO A 215 -41.74 16.14 -20.31
CA PRO A 215 -40.67 15.97 -19.34
C PRO A 215 -40.09 17.30 -18.86
N VAL A 216 -39.78 17.37 -17.57
CA VAL A 216 -39.17 18.54 -16.93
C VAL A 216 -37.66 18.53 -17.14
N ARG A 217 -37.05 17.35 -17.11
CA ARG A 217 -35.60 17.19 -17.21
C ARG A 217 -35.23 15.85 -17.83
N VAL A 218 -34.20 15.84 -18.66
CA VAL A 218 -33.62 14.61 -19.22
C VAL A 218 -32.11 14.66 -19.03
N TYR A 219 -31.54 13.55 -18.58
CA TYR A 219 -30.09 13.39 -18.44
C TYR A 219 -29.69 11.94 -18.58
N ASN A 220 -28.42 11.68 -18.84
CA ASN A 220 -27.85 10.33 -18.82
C ASN A 220 -26.64 10.26 -17.90
N ASP A 221 -26.33 9.07 -17.40
CA ASP A 221 -25.14 8.78 -16.58
C ASP A 221 -24.04 8.04 -17.37
N GLY A 222 -24.14 8.04 -18.70
CA GLY A 222 -23.30 7.27 -19.62
C GLY A 222 -23.73 5.82 -19.86
N GLN A 223 -24.64 5.27 -19.05
CA GLN A 223 -25.18 3.91 -19.22
C GLN A 223 -26.69 3.91 -19.45
N LYS A 224 -27.41 4.77 -18.73
CA LYS A 224 -28.87 4.88 -18.72
C LYS A 224 -29.27 6.33 -18.97
N THR A 225 -30.43 6.51 -19.58
CA THR A 225 -31.07 7.83 -19.73
C THR A 225 -32.23 7.92 -18.75
N ILE A 226 -32.26 8.97 -17.95
CA ILE A 226 -33.33 9.29 -17.03
C ILE A 226 -34.14 10.44 -17.61
N ILE A 227 -35.45 10.22 -17.72
CA ILE A 227 -36.43 11.22 -18.13
C ILE A 227 -37.32 11.49 -16.91
N GLU A 228 -37.24 12.71 -16.38
CA GLU A 228 -38.06 13.17 -15.26
C GLU A 228 -39.34 13.81 -15.78
N MET A 229 -40.47 13.21 -15.41
CA MET A 229 -41.80 13.66 -15.78
C MET A 229 -42.33 14.65 -14.73
N PRO A 230 -43.29 15.51 -15.10
CA PRO A 230 -43.96 16.37 -14.13
C PRO A 230 -44.80 15.54 -13.16
N ARG A 231 -44.93 15.99 -11.90
CA ARG A 231 -45.73 15.32 -10.86
C ARG A 231 -47.17 15.01 -11.28
N ALA A 232 -47.74 15.86 -12.13
CA ALA A 232 -49.08 15.72 -12.67
C ALA A 232 -49.25 14.42 -13.49
N MET A 233 -48.17 13.86 -14.04
CA MET A 233 -48.20 12.61 -14.80
C MET A 233 -48.67 11.42 -13.96
N ALA A 234 -48.42 11.43 -12.65
CA ALA A 234 -48.85 10.34 -11.75
C ALA A 234 -50.38 10.13 -11.71
N GLN A 235 -51.17 11.09 -12.20
CA GLN A 235 -52.64 11.01 -12.25
C GLN A 235 -53.18 10.75 -13.66
N THR A 236 -52.33 10.69 -14.68
CA THR A 236 -52.70 10.50 -16.09
C THR A 236 -52.06 9.23 -16.65
N GLU A 237 -52.48 8.81 -17.85
CA GLU A 237 -51.86 7.67 -18.53
C GLU A 237 -50.38 7.96 -18.86
N ALA A 238 -49.53 6.97 -18.60
CA ALA A 238 -48.09 7.06 -18.79
C ALA A 238 -47.74 6.95 -20.30
N PRO A 239 -47.09 7.96 -20.92
CA PRO A 239 -46.75 7.89 -22.34
C PRO A 239 -45.81 6.73 -22.66
N THR A 240 -45.96 6.16 -23.84
CA THR A 240 -45.07 5.12 -24.37
C THR A 240 -43.81 5.73 -24.94
N LEU A 241 -42.65 5.20 -24.53
CA LEU A 241 -41.34 5.62 -25.02
C LEU A 241 -40.88 4.77 -26.22
N LEU A 242 -40.49 5.46 -27.29
CA LEU A 242 -39.90 4.89 -28.49
C LEU A 242 -38.55 5.57 -28.79
N VAL A 243 -37.49 4.79 -29.01
CA VAL A 243 -36.18 5.33 -29.41
C VAL A 243 -36.07 5.35 -30.92
N VAL A 244 -35.59 6.45 -31.50
CA VAL A 244 -35.34 6.57 -32.94
C VAL A 244 -33.95 6.02 -33.25
N ARG A 245 -33.86 4.94 -34.03
CA ARG A 245 -32.57 4.36 -34.46
C ARG A 245 -32.06 4.98 -35.76
N ARG A 246 -32.97 5.37 -36.63
CA ARG A 246 -32.67 6.09 -37.87
C ARG A 246 -33.68 7.20 -38.06
N ASP A 247 -33.17 8.41 -38.26
CA ASP A 247 -34.01 9.55 -38.58
C ASP A 247 -34.74 9.34 -39.92
N GLY A 248 -36.00 9.74 -39.94
CA GLY A 248 -36.80 9.79 -41.16
C GLY A 248 -36.32 10.91 -42.07
N GLY A 249 -36.44 10.69 -43.39
CA GLY A 249 -36.20 11.71 -44.41
C GLY A 249 -37.52 12.19 -45.02
N LEU A 250 -37.46 13.12 -45.98
CA LEU A 250 -38.66 13.62 -46.69
C LEU A 250 -39.56 12.52 -47.29
N PHE A 251 -39.02 11.31 -47.51
CA PHE A 251 -39.71 10.19 -48.15
C PHE A 251 -39.64 8.90 -47.33
N ARG A 252 -39.21 8.93 -46.06
CA ARG A 252 -39.06 7.73 -45.22
C ARG A 252 -39.48 8.03 -43.78
N GLU A 253 -40.31 7.14 -43.23
CA GLU A 253 -40.64 7.17 -41.82
C GLU A 253 -39.41 6.85 -40.95
N ALA A 254 -39.35 7.47 -39.78
CA ALA A 254 -38.29 7.22 -38.81
C ALA A 254 -38.41 5.81 -38.25
N GLU A 255 -37.28 5.10 -38.14
CA GLU A 255 -37.26 3.76 -37.56
C GLU A 255 -37.29 3.87 -36.03
N THR A 256 -38.47 3.67 -35.44
CA THR A 256 -38.67 3.70 -34.00
C THR A 256 -38.68 2.30 -33.40
N VAL A 257 -37.93 2.11 -32.32
CA VAL A 257 -37.81 0.82 -31.62
C VAL A 257 -38.22 1.01 -30.16
N MET A 258 -39.03 0.09 -29.65
CA MET A 258 -39.32 0.03 -28.22
C MET A 258 -38.11 -0.52 -27.47
N VAL A 259 -37.68 0.19 -26.43
CA VAL A 259 -36.53 -0.19 -25.60
C VAL A 259 -36.99 -0.60 -24.22
N ASN A 260 -36.13 -1.32 -23.49
CA ASN A 260 -36.40 -1.60 -22.09
C ASN A 260 -36.29 -0.32 -21.26
N TYR A 261 -37.37 0.02 -20.56
CA TYR A 261 -37.38 1.09 -19.59
C TYR A 261 -38.20 0.67 -18.38
N ARG A 262 -37.90 1.28 -17.24
CA ARG A 262 -38.63 1.12 -15.98
C ARG A 262 -39.14 2.46 -15.51
N ILE A 263 -40.32 2.48 -14.89
CA ILE A 263 -40.88 3.67 -14.27
C ILE A 263 -40.66 3.56 -12.76
N GLN A 264 -40.02 4.57 -12.16
CA GLN A 264 -39.81 4.66 -10.72
C GLN A 264 -40.28 6.03 -10.23
N GLY A 265 -41.48 6.08 -9.64
CA GLY A 265 -42.15 7.34 -9.32
C GLY A 265 -42.42 8.14 -10.58
N GLU A 266 -41.88 9.35 -10.66
CA GLU A 266 -42.05 10.27 -11.80
C GLU A 266 -40.93 10.11 -12.85
N ARG A 267 -40.09 9.07 -12.75
CA ARG A 267 -38.88 8.91 -13.58
C ARG A 267 -39.00 7.71 -14.49
N TYR A 268 -38.77 7.92 -15.78
CA TYR A 268 -38.51 6.85 -16.74
C TYR A 268 -37.01 6.62 -16.79
N ILE A 269 -36.58 5.40 -16.47
CA ILE A 269 -35.19 5.00 -16.50
C ILE A 269 -35.03 4.04 -17.67
N VAL A 270 -34.30 4.49 -18.67
CA VAL A 270 -34.05 3.79 -19.93
C VAL A 270 -32.67 3.17 -19.88
N ASP A 271 -32.55 1.86 -20.13
CA ASP A 271 -31.28 1.13 -19.98
C ASP A 271 -30.25 1.41 -21.10
N THR A 272 -30.40 2.50 -21.83
CA THR A 272 -29.53 2.89 -22.93
C THR A 272 -29.45 4.41 -23.05
N VAL A 273 -28.30 4.90 -23.49
CA VAL A 273 -28.11 6.29 -23.93
C VAL A 273 -28.50 6.39 -25.40
N PHE A 274 -29.51 7.21 -25.69
CA PHE A 274 -30.02 7.44 -27.03
C PHE A 274 -29.76 8.87 -27.49
N ASP A 275 -29.69 9.07 -28.81
CA ASP A 275 -29.56 10.40 -29.41
C ASP A 275 -30.93 11.04 -29.66
N LYS A 276 -31.96 10.24 -29.94
CA LYS A 276 -33.32 10.73 -30.15
C LYS A 276 -34.37 9.73 -29.69
N ALA A 277 -35.39 10.23 -28.99
CA ALA A 277 -36.53 9.44 -28.55
C ALA A 277 -37.83 10.23 -28.65
N ILE A 278 -38.94 9.50 -28.69
CA ILE A 278 -40.29 10.03 -28.82
C ILE A 278 -41.14 9.42 -27.72
N LEU A 279 -41.84 10.28 -26.98
CA LEU A 279 -42.90 9.92 -26.07
C LEU A 279 -44.24 10.16 -26.75
N ILE A 280 -45.15 9.18 -26.64
CA ILE A 280 -46.44 9.20 -27.29
C ILE A 280 -47.54 8.83 -26.29
N ALA A 281 -48.61 9.61 -26.24
CA ALA A 281 -49.84 9.28 -25.52
C ALA A 281 -51.06 9.51 -26.41
N GLY A 282 -52.09 8.66 -26.26
CA GLY A 282 -53.31 8.70 -27.07
C GLY A 282 -53.21 7.96 -28.42
N VAL A 283 -54.33 7.93 -29.15
CA VAL A 283 -54.50 7.21 -30.42
C VAL A 283 -55.18 8.07 -31.48
N GLY A 284 -54.87 7.84 -32.75
CA GLY A 284 -55.52 8.52 -33.88
C GLY A 284 -55.18 10.01 -33.97
N GLY A 285 -56.15 10.85 -34.36
CA GLY A 285 -55.97 12.28 -34.59
C GLY A 285 -55.70 13.13 -33.33
N ASN A 286 -55.84 12.54 -32.13
CA ASN A 286 -55.61 13.19 -30.84
C ASN A 286 -54.32 12.68 -30.17
N GLN A 287 -53.37 12.17 -30.95
CA GLN A 287 -52.10 11.70 -30.43
C GLN A 287 -51.19 12.88 -30.06
N ASP A 288 -50.83 12.96 -28.78
CA ASP A 288 -49.81 13.89 -28.30
C ASP A 288 -48.42 13.29 -28.46
N ARG A 289 -47.47 14.12 -28.90
CA ARG A 289 -46.09 13.72 -29.19
C ARG A 289 -45.10 14.69 -28.56
N VAL A 290 -44.12 14.14 -27.86
CA VAL A 290 -42.95 14.87 -27.35
C VAL A 290 -41.69 14.21 -27.87
N THR A 291 -40.79 15.00 -28.44
CA THR A 291 -39.51 14.51 -28.99
C THR A 291 -38.36 15.00 -28.11
N ILE A 292 -37.51 14.06 -27.71
CA ILE A 292 -36.30 14.29 -26.93
C ILE A 292 -35.12 14.07 -27.86
N THR A 293 -34.21 15.05 -27.95
CA THR A 293 -33.01 14.98 -28.80
C THR A 293 -31.79 15.32 -27.97
N ARG A 294 -30.73 14.54 -28.07
CA ARG A 294 -29.46 14.84 -27.42
C ARG A 294 -28.77 16.01 -28.12
N GLY A 295 -28.31 16.98 -27.34
CA GLY A 295 -27.49 18.08 -27.81
C GLY A 295 -26.12 17.56 -28.26
N ASN A 296 -25.59 18.15 -29.34
CA ASN A 296 -24.22 17.88 -29.81
C ASN A 296 -23.18 18.48 -28.87
#